data_AF-A0A4Z1HB83-F1
#
_entry.id   AF-A0A4Z1HB83-F1
#
_cell.length_a   1.000
_cell.length_b   1.000
_cell.length_c   1.000
_cell.angle_alpha   90.00
_cell.angle_beta   90.00
_cell.angle_gamma   90.00
#
_symmetry.space_group_name_H-M   'P 1'
#
loop_
_entity.id
_entity.type
_entity.pdbx_description
1 polymer ?
#
loop_
_entity_poly.entity_id
_entity_poly.type
_entity_poly.pdbx_seq_one_letter_code
_entity_poly.pdbx_strand_id
1 'polypeptide(L)'
;MAGRLDELEDELVHIFVGPERKKFSVHKNLICRYEDFFKAALQDNGFKEGAENKMDLPEDKPYIFQEFVNWMYAAQVESLQISTEEAEHTRDLAIIEL
;
A
#
# COMPACT_ATOMS: atom_id res chain seq x y z
N MET A 1 -1.55 -9.97 19.68
CA MET A 1 -0.70 -9.43 18.61
C MET A 1 -1.56 -9.42 17.36
N ALA A 2 -1.96 -8.24 16.89
CA ALA A 2 -2.64 -8.13 15.61
C ALA A 2 -1.68 -8.66 14.53
N GLY A 3 -2.15 -9.60 13.72
CA GLY A 3 -1.41 -10.06 12.56
C GLY A 3 -1.30 -8.91 11.56
N ARG A 4 -0.29 -8.92 10.70
CA ARG A 4 -0.07 -7.85 9.71
C ARG A 4 -1.01 -7.89 8.50
N LEU A 5 -1.92 -8.87 8.49
CA LEU A 5 -3.15 -8.81 7.69
C LEU A 5 -4.17 -7.85 8.31
N ASP A 6 -4.15 -7.65 9.63
CA ASP A 6 -5.00 -6.67 10.32
C ASP A 6 -4.62 -5.23 9.95
N GLU A 7 -3.47 -5.01 9.30
CA GLU A 7 -3.08 -3.71 8.72
C GLU A 7 -3.81 -3.40 7.40
N LEU A 8 -4.30 -4.44 6.72
CA LEU A 8 -5.25 -4.29 5.63
C LEU A 8 -6.63 -4.17 6.28
N GLU A 9 -6.91 -2.99 6.83
CA GLU A 9 -8.25 -2.67 7.33
C GLU A 9 -9.31 -2.92 6.25
N ASP A 10 -10.55 -3.16 6.67
CA ASP A 10 -11.67 -3.44 5.75
C ASP A 10 -12.04 -2.24 4.85
N GLU A 11 -11.49 -1.05 5.13
CA GLU A 11 -11.78 0.16 4.36
C GLU A 11 -11.10 0.14 2.99
N LEU A 12 -11.93 0.09 1.95
CA LEU A 12 -11.52 0.18 0.56
C LEU A 12 -11.77 1.58 0.00
N VAL A 13 -10.87 2.02 -0.87
CA VAL A 13 -11.06 3.16 -1.75
C VAL A 13 -11.25 2.70 -3.20
N HIS A 14 -11.99 3.50 -3.96
CA HIS A 14 -12.28 3.24 -5.36
C HIS A 14 -11.61 4.29 -6.24
N ILE A 15 -10.64 3.85 -7.03
CA ILE A 15 -9.87 4.72 -7.91
C ILE A 15 -10.29 4.43 -9.36
N PHE A 16 -10.71 5.46 -10.07
CA PHE A 16 -11.13 5.38 -11.46
C PHE A 16 -10.05 5.99 -12.34
N VAL A 17 -9.40 5.18 -13.17
CA VAL A 17 -8.20 5.59 -13.91
C VAL A 17 -8.49 5.64 -15.40
N GLY A 18 -7.96 6.67 -16.04
CA GLY A 18 -8.03 6.88 -17.49
C GLY A 18 -9.40 7.33 -17.98
N PRO A 19 -9.51 7.61 -19.29
CA PRO A 19 -10.74 8.16 -19.89
C PRO A 19 -11.93 7.19 -19.81
N GLU A 20 -11.68 5.88 -19.82
CA GLU A 20 -12.70 4.85 -19.67
C GLU A 20 -13.11 4.60 -18.21
N ARG A 21 -12.51 5.34 -17.26
CA ARG A 21 -12.76 5.21 -15.81
C ARG A 21 -12.66 3.76 -15.34
N LYS A 22 -11.55 3.07 -15.67
CA LYS A 22 -11.32 1.72 -15.17
C LYS A 22 -11.25 1.74 -13.65
N LYS A 23 -12.13 1.00 -12.99
CA LYS A 23 -12.24 0.96 -11.52
C LYS A 23 -11.18 0.03 -10.91
N PHE A 24 -10.52 0.51 -9.87
CA PHE A 24 -9.66 -0.24 -8.96
C PHE A 24 -10.21 -0.12 -7.54
N SER A 25 -10.30 -1.24 -6.82
CA SER A 25 -10.64 -1.27 -5.39
C SER A 25 -9.38 -1.63 -4.61
N VAL A 26 -8.92 -0.75 -3.74
CA VAL A 26 -7.63 -0.87 -3.03
C VAL A 26 -7.84 -0.58 -1.55
N HIS A 27 -7.11 -1.26 -0.65
CA HIS A 27 -7.17 -0.94 0.78
C HIS A 27 -6.64 0.48 1.03
N LYS A 28 -7.43 1.29 1.74
CA LYS A 28 -7.16 2.71 1.96
C LYS A 28 -5.83 2.93 2.68
N ASN A 29 -5.62 2.21 3.78
CA ASN A 29 -4.37 2.29 4.54
C ASN A 29 -3.15 1.85 3.73
N LEU A 30 -3.32 0.84 2.86
CA LEU A 30 -2.23 0.37 2.01
C LEU A 30 -1.79 1.47 1.05
N ILE A 31 -2.71 2.05 0.28
CA ILE A 31 -2.35 3.06 -0.73
C ILE A 31 -1.85 4.37 -0.09
N CYS A 32 -2.42 4.78 1.05
CA CYS A 32 -1.97 5.98 1.77
C CYS A 32 -0.59 5.81 2.43
N ARG A 33 -0.10 4.57 2.60
CA ARG A 33 1.22 4.30 3.17
C ARG A 33 2.35 4.55 2.17
N TYR A 34 2.13 4.23 0.91
CA TYR A 34 3.16 4.28 -0.12
C TYR A 34 3.35 5.66 -0.74
N GLU A 35 2.33 6.50 -0.74
CA GLU A 35 2.35 7.80 -1.44
C GLU A 35 1.60 8.88 -0.68
N ASP A 36 2.28 9.98 -0.39
CA ASP A 36 1.72 11.12 0.36
C ASP A 36 0.56 11.80 -0.38
N PHE A 37 0.51 11.69 -1.72
CA PHE A 37 -0.60 12.18 -2.53
C PHE A 37 -1.93 11.53 -2.13
N PHE A 38 -1.98 10.18 -2.09
CA PHE A 38 -3.19 9.46 -1.72
C PHE A 38 -3.54 9.70 -0.26
N LYS A 39 -2.54 9.80 0.61
CA LYS A 39 -2.73 10.16 2.02
C LYS A 39 -3.38 11.53 2.17
N ALA A 40 -2.90 12.54 1.46
CA ALA A 40 -3.44 13.90 1.54
C ALA A 40 -4.88 13.98 0.98
N ALA A 41 -5.19 13.24 -0.07
CA ALA A 41 -6.51 13.31 -0.71
C ALA A 41 -7.58 12.42 -0.05
N LEU A 42 -7.20 11.27 0.50
CA LEU A 42 -8.14 10.26 1.02
C LEU A 42 -8.33 10.32 2.53
N GLN A 43 -7.56 11.13 3.25
CA GLN A 43 -7.79 11.39 4.68
C GLN A 43 -9.08 12.20 4.91
N ASP A 44 -9.63 12.08 6.12
CA ASP A 44 -10.76 12.90 6.56
C ASP A 44 -10.30 14.31 6.93
N ASN A 45 -10.07 15.13 5.89
CA ASN A 45 -9.54 16.48 6.00
C ASN A 45 -10.34 17.49 5.15
N GLY A 46 -11.58 17.14 4.80
CA GLY A 46 -12.50 17.99 4.05
C GLY A 46 -12.42 17.86 2.53
N PHE A 47 -11.54 17.02 1.98
CA PHE A 47 -11.59 16.65 0.57
C PHE A 47 -12.75 15.69 0.29
N LYS A 48 -13.37 15.87 -0.89
CA LYS A 48 -14.48 15.03 -1.34
C LYS A 48 -14.03 13.58 -1.49
N GLU A 49 -12.80 13.38 -1.93
CA GLU A 49 -12.19 12.09 -2.19
C GLU A 49 -12.12 11.23 -0.92
N GLY A 50 -11.68 11.83 0.19
CA GLY A 50 -11.66 11.18 1.51
C GLY A 50 -13.06 10.92 2.05
N ALA A 51 -14.00 11.84 1.86
CA ALA A 51 -15.39 11.67 2.30
C ALA A 51 -16.15 10.57 1.52
N GLU A 52 -15.87 10.41 0.23
CA GLU A 52 -16.54 9.43 -0.64
C GLU A 52 -15.78 8.12 -0.79
N ASN A 53 -14.53 8.05 -0.28
CA ASN A 53 -13.58 6.97 -0.55
C ASN A 53 -13.44 6.69 -2.05
N LYS A 54 -13.41 7.75 -2.85
CA LYS A 54 -13.37 7.70 -4.32
C LYS A 54 -12.40 8.74 -4.87
N MET A 55 -11.66 8.36 -5.89
CA MET A 55 -10.76 9.27 -6.60
C MET A 55 -10.82 9.02 -8.10
N ASP A 56 -10.77 10.10 -8.87
CA ASP A 56 -10.73 10.09 -10.33
C ASP A 56 -9.34 10.53 -10.83
N LEU A 57 -8.69 9.70 -11.64
CA LEU A 57 -7.39 9.94 -12.27
C LEU A 57 -7.52 9.83 -13.79
N PRO A 58 -8.20 10.78 -14.47
CA PRO A 58 -8.56 10.66 -15.87
C PRO A 58 -7.36 10.72 -16.83
N GLU A 59 -6.26 11.34 -16.41
CA GLU A 59 -5.04 11.53 -17.21
C GLU A 59 -4.07 10.34 -17.10
N ASP A 60 -4.24 9.50 -16.08
CA ASP A 60 -3.36 8.37 -15.83
C ASP A 60 -3.71 7.15 -16.69
N LYS A 61 -2.69 6.32 -16.92
CA LYS A 61 -2.82 5.12 -17.74
C LYS A 61 -3.21 3.92 -16.85
N PRO A 62 -4.34 3.25 -17.13
CA PRO A 62 -4.79 2.16 -16.26
C PRO A 62 -3.81 1.00 -16.11
N TYR A 63 -2.98 0.71 -17.12
CA TYR A 63 -1.97 -0.34 -17.01
C TYR A 63 -0.83 0.05 -16.06
N ILE A 64 -0.42 1.32 -16.02
CA ILE A 64 0.62 1.80 -15.10
C ILE A 64 0.08 1.71 -13.66
N PHE A 65 -1.15 2.16 -13.45
CA PHE A 65 -1.78 2.08 -12.14
C PHE A 65 -1.97 0.63 -11.66
N GLN A 66 -2.27 -0.30 -12.57
CA GLN A 66 -2.33 -1.73 -12.25
C GLN A 66 -0.99 -2.27 -11.74
N GLU A 67 0.13 -1.91 -12.40
CA GLU A 67 1.47 -2.32 -11.95
C GLU A 67 1.80 -1.73 -10.57
N PHE A 68 1.44 -0.47 -10.32
CA PHE A 68 1.58 0.15 -9.00
C PHE A 68 0.79 -0.61 -7.92
N VAL A 69 -0.47 -0.95 -8.19
CA VAL A 69 -1.30 -1.75 -7.27
C VAL A 69 -0.67 -3.13 -7.02
N ASN A 70 -0.25 -3.83 -8.08
CA ASN A 70 0.38 -5.14 -7.97
C ASN A 70 1.64 -5.07 -7.09
N TRP A 71 2.50 -4.08 -7.33
CA TRP A 71 3.72 -3.85 -6.55
C TRP A 71 3.41 -3.58 -5.07
N MET A 72 2.46 -2.70 -4.75
CA MET A 72 2.09 -2.41 -3.36
C MET A 72 1.60 -3.66 -2.61
N TYR A 73 0.75 -4.47 -3.24
CA TYR A 73 0.26 -5.71 -2.62
C TYR A 73 1.35 -6.78 -2.52
N ALA A 74 2.21 -6.92 -3.53
CA ALA A 74 3.35 -7.84 -3.47
C ALA A 74 4.29 -7.48 -2.31
N ALA A 75 4.65 -6.19 -2.17
CA ALA A 75 5.47 -5.71 -1.07
C ALA A 75 4.80 -5.94 0.30
N GLN A 76 3.47 -5.80 0.41
CA GLN A 76 2.75 -6.17 1.64
C GLN A 76 2.91 -7.66 1.94
N VAL A 77 2.75 -8.55 0.95
CA VAL A 77 2.89 -10.00 1.11
C VAL A 77 4.34 -10.41 1.41
N GLU A 78 5.33 -9.85 0.73
CA GLU A 78 6.76 -10.11 0.99
C GLU A 78 7.13 -9.69 2.39
N SER A 79 6.63 -8.53 2.85
CA SER A 79 6.81 -8.13 4.24
C SER A 79 6.35 -9.27 5.14
N LEU A 80 5.17 -9.87 4.89
CA LEU A 80 4.60 -10.97 5.69
C LEU A 80 5.60 -12.11 5.95
N GLN A 81 6.45 -12.40 4.99
CA GLN A 81 7.38 -13.52 5.00
C GLN A 81 8.67 -13.24 5.80
N ILE A 82 9.02 -11.98 6.06
CA ILE A 82 10.28 -11.60 6.75
C ILE A 82 10.19 -11.77 8.29
N SER A 83 9.09 -12.31 8.83
CA SER A 83 8.83 -12.31 10.28
C SER A 83 9.34 -13.50 11.09
N THR A 84 10.15 -14.39 10.51
CA THR A 84 10.49 -15.64 11.21
C THR A 84 11.99 -15.90 11.44
N GLU A 85 12.95 -15.19 10.81
CA GLU A 85 14.38 -15.61 10.92
C GLU A 85 15.43 -14.50 11.06
N GLU A 86 15.08 -13.28 11.51
CA GLU A 86 16.09 -12.25 11.86
C GLU A 86 16.16 -11.97 13.37
N ALA A 87 16.43 -13.03 14.16
CA ALA A 87 16.89 -12.87 15.55
C ALA A 87 18.18 -13.65 15.88
N GLU A 88 18.78 -14.42 14.96
CA GLU A 88 19.95 -15.25 15.31
C GLU A 88 21.19 -15.18 14.38
N HIS A 89 21.23 -14.37 13.31
CA HIS A 89 22.41 -14.36 12.43
C HIS A 89 23.39 -13.18 12.61
N THR A 90 23.13 -12.21 13.49
CA THR A 90 24.11 -11.12 13.76
C THR A 90 25.08 -11.41 14.91
N ARG A 91 25.35 -12.69 15.22
CA ARG A 91 26.36 -13.08 16.22
C ARG A 91 27.67 -13.65 15.65
N ASP A 92 27.76 -13.88 14.34
CA ASP A 92 28.95 -14.53 13.76
C ASP A 92 29.97 -13.58 13.09
N LEU A 93 29.70 -12.28 13.02
CA LEU A 93 30.68 -11.30 12.52
C LEU A 93 31.56 -10.68 13.62
N ALA A 94 31.39 -11.08 14.89
CA ALA A 94 32.23 -10.62 16.00
C ALA A 94 33.40 -11.55 16.35
N ILE A 95 33.62 -12.67 15.62
CA ILE A 95 34.71 -13.62 15.91
C ILE A 95 35.90 -13.50 14.93
N ILE A 96 35.80 -12.71 13.85
CA ILE A 96 36.92 -12.51 12.92
C ILE A 96 37.46 -11.07 13.00
N GLU A 97 37.73 -10.59 14.22
CA GLU A 97 38.87 -9.71 14.45
C GLU A 97 39.86 -10.44 15.37
N LEU A 98 40.80 -11.17 14.74
CA LEU A 98 42.11 -11.51 15.28
C LEU A 98 43.16 -11.33 14.17
#